data_AF-A0A6J2Y7C4-F1
#
_entry.id   AF-A0A6J2Y7C4-F1
#
_cell.length_a   1.000
_cell.length_b   1.000
_cell.length_c   1.000
_cell.angle_alpha   90.00
_cell.angle_beta   90.00
_cell.angle_gamma   90.00
#
_symmetry.space_group_name_H-M   'P 1'
#
loop_
_entity.id
_entity.type
_entity.pdbx_description
1 polymer ?
#
loop_
_entity_poly.entity_id
_entity_poly.type
_entity_poly.pdbx_seq_one_letter_code
_entity_poly.pdbx_strand_id
1 'polypeptide(L)'
;MHKTGLLNESNMQLLSLQIKPCSHDIMNFLENTEVNIPSGFDDFRWYISVEEEPIMPQMVYHMLKTVVGFTDMNIGLLVDFILTVRKCYRPNPYHNWEHAFNVSHCMYNILLRNPALFTEVEVIYNRYQINF
;
A
#
# COMPACT_ATOMS: atom_id res chain seq x y z
N MET A 1 -6.62 -6.13 -37.94
CA MET A 1 -6.55 -5.15 -36.83
C MET A 1 -7.74 -5.23 -35.87
N HIS A 2 -8.99 -5.37 -36.31
CA HIS A 2 -10.18 -5.38 -35.42
C HIS A 2 -10.31 -6.56 -34.44
N LYS A 3 -9.93 -7.80 -34.83
CA LYS A 3 -10.08 -8.99 -33.96
C LYS A 3 -9.17 -8.95 -32.72
N THR A 4 -7.95 -8.44 -32.86
CA THR A 4 -7.00 -8.30 -31.75
C THR A 4 -7.47 -7.26 -30.73
N GLY A 5 -8.12 -6.17 -31.20
CA GLY A 5 -8.69 -5.15 -30.32
C GLY A 5 -9.78 -5.70 -29.41
N LEU A 6 -10.75 -6.42 -29.98
CA LEU A 6 -11.85 -7.03 -29.21
C LEU A 6 -11.36 -8.10 -28.22
N LEU A 7 -10.37 -8.91 -28.62
CA LEU A 7 -9.78 -9.91 -27.70
C LEU A 7 -9.07 -9.22 -26.53
N ASN A 8 -8.32 -8.15 -26.79
CA ASN A 8 -7.66 -7.38 -25.74
C ASN A 8 -8.68 -6.76 -24.79
N GLU A 9 -9.78 -6.22 -25.31
CA GLU A 9 -10.85 -5.65 -24.47
C GLU A 9 -11.47 -6.70 -23.55
N SER A 10 -11.85 -7.87 -24.08
CA SER A 10 -12.36 -8.98 -23.28
C SER A 10 -11.35 -9.44 -22.22
N ASN A 11 -10.07 -9.52 -22.58
CA ASN A 11 -9.01 -9.91 -21.64
C ASN A 11 -8.84 -8.87 -20.53
N MET A 12 -8.88 -7.58 -20.86
CA MET A 12 -8.78 -6.50 -19.86
C MET A 12 -9.97 -6.49 -18.91
N GLN A 13 -11.18 -6.73 -19.42
CA GLN A 13 -12.38 -6.88 -18.60
C GLN A 13 -12.24 -8.07 -17.64
N LEU A 14 -11.80 -9.23 -18.13
CA LEU A 14 -11.55 -10.40 -17.29
C LEU A 14 -10.51 -10.11 -16.20
N LEU A 15 -9.39 -9.46 -16.57
CA LEU A 15 -8.35 -9.07 -15.63
C LEU A 15 -8.89 -8.11 -14.56
N SER A 16 -9.67 -7.09 -14.94
CA SER A 16 -10.25 -6.14 -13.97
C SER A 16 -11.16 -6.83 -12.94
N LEU A 17 -11.86 -7.88 -13.34
CA LEU A 17 -12.69 -8.68 -12.43
C LEU A 17 -11.82 -9.56 -11.52
N GLN A 18 -10.74 -10.14 -12.05
CA GLN A 18 -9.86 -11.03 -11.31
C GLN A 18 -8.99 -10.31 -10.28
N ILE A 19 -8.53 -9.09 -10.57
CA ILE A 19 -7.67 -8.33 -9.64
C ILE A 19 -8.46 -7.69 -8.50
N LYS A 20 -9.79 -7.55 -8.64
CA LYS A 20 -10.64 -6.94 -7.61
C LYS A 20 -10.48 -7.70 -6.28
N PRO A 21 -10.27 -6.99 -5.15
CA PRO A 21 -10.20 -7.62 -3.84
C PRO A 21 -11.54 -8.23 -3.42
N CYS A 22 -11.51 -9.19 -2.50
CA CYS A 22 -12.72 -9.75 -1.91
C CYS A 22 -13.42 -8.67 -1.08
N SER A 23 -14.75 -8.56 -1.18
CA SER A 23 -15.53 -7.61 -0.38
C SER A 23 -15.36 -7.83 1.13
N HIS A 24 -15.21 -9.09 1.57
CA HIS A 24 -14.98 -9.41 2.99
C HIS A 24 -13.62 -8.89 3.48
N ASP A 25 -12.57 -8.99 2.65
CA ASP A 25 -11.25 -8.48 3.01
C ASP A 25 -11.28 -6.95 3.11
N ILE A 26 -11.99 -6.28 2.18
CA ILE A 26 -12.18 -4.82 2.24
C ILE A 26 -12.94 -4.43 3.52
N MET A 27 -14.06 -5.09 3.83
CA MET A 27 -14.85 -4.79 5.03
C MET A 27 -14.03 -5.01 6.30
N ASN A 28 -13.35 -6.16 6.40
CA ASN A 28 -12.50 -6.46 7.55
C ASN A 28 -11.37 -5.44 7.71
N PHE A 29 -10.77 -4.97 6.61
CA PHE A 29 -9.77 -3.92 6.65
C PHE A 29 -10.36 -2.59 7.12
N LEU A 30 -11.52 -2.20 6.61
CA LEU A 30 -12.18 -0.94 7.00
C LEU A 30 -12.61 -0.94 8.47
N GLU A 31 -13.06 -2.09 8.99
CA GLU A 31 -13.39 -2.26 10.41
C GLU A 31 -12.15 -2.24 11.31
N ASN A 32 -11.01 -2.73 10.80
CA ASN A 32 -9.74 -2.84 11.53
C ASN A 32 -8.62 -2.05 10.84
N THR A 33 -8.90 -0.80 10.46
CA THR A 33 -7.96 0.03 9.67
C THR A 33 -6.72 0.39 10.46
N GLU A 34 -6.90 0.75 11.73
CA GLU A 34 -5.80 1.05 12.64
C GLU A 34 -5.42 -0.21 13.41
N VAL A 35 -4.12 -0.50 13.47
CA VAL A 35 -3.55 -1.64 14.20
C VAL A 35 -2.45 -1.18 15.13
N ASN A 36 -2.11 -2.01 16.12
CA ASN A 36 -0.94 -1.76 16.95
C ASN A 36 0.32 -1.95 16.09
N ILE A 37 1.02 -0.86 15.83
CA ILE A 37 2.27 -0.89 15.08
C ILE A 37 3.37 -1.53 15.95
N PRO A 38 4.14 -2.49 15.40
CA PRO A 38 5.21 -3.15 16.13
C PRO A 38 6.25 -2.17 16.70
N SER A 39 6.84 -2.54 17.84
CA SER A 39 7.92 -1.75 18.44
C SER A 39 9.12 -1.69 17.52
N GLY A 40 9.67 -0.49 17.31
CA GLY A 40 10.81 -0.29 16.43
C GLY A 40 10.48 -0.31 14.94
N PHE A 41 9.19 -0.28 14.56
CA PHE A 41 8.76 -0.23 13.16
C PHE A 41 9.45 0.90 12.37
N ASP A 42 9.70 2.05 13.00
CA ASP A 42 10.41 3.16 12.35
C ASP A 42 11.93 2.97 12.30
N ASP A 43 12.50 1.78 12.48
CA ASP A 43 13.93 1.49 12.33
C ASP A 43 14.21 0.76 11.01
N PHE A 44 15.30 1.12 10.33
CA PHE A 44 15.78 0.43 9.12
C PHE A 44 16.12 -1.05 9.34
N ARG A 45 16.38 -1.47 10.58
CA ARG A 45 16.69 -2.86 10.95
C ARG A 45 15.45 -3.69 11.24
N TRP A 46 14.29 -3.05 11.36
CA TRP A 46 13.05 -3.77 11.60
C TRP A 46 12.70 -4.60 10.37
N TYR A 47 12.19 -5.81 10.61
CA TYR A 47 11.80 -6.75 9.59
C TYR A 47 10.50 -7.43 10.02
N ILE A 48 9.61 -7.65 9.06
CA ILE A 48 8.30 -8.25 9.29
C ILE A 48 8.40 -9.67 9.86
N SER A 49 7.64 -9.95 10.93
CA SER A 49 7.50 -11.31 11.46
C SER A 49 6.33 -12.07 10.83
N VAL A 50 6.35 -13.41 10.90
CA VAL A 50 5.27 -14.27 10.39
C VAL A 50 3.94 -13.97 11.09
N GLU A 51 3.98 -13.60 12.37
CA GLU A 51 2.81 -13.24 13.17
C GLU A 51 2.19 -11.90 12.73
N GLU A 52 3.01 -11.00 12.19
CA GLU A 52 2.63 -9.67 11.73
C GLU A 52 2.21 -9.66 10.25
N GLU A 53 2.54 -10.71 9.49
CA GLU A 53 2.18 -10.82 8.07
C GLU A 53 0.70 -10.52 7.75
N PRO A 54 -0.28 -10.99 8.56
CA PRO A 54 -1.69 -10.71 8.31
C PRO A 54 -2.04 -9.21 8.33
N ILE A 55 -1.32 -8.40 9.12
CA ILE A 55 -1.54 -6.96 9.29
C ILE A 55 -0.66 -6.08 8.38
N MET A 56 0.13 -6.68 7.47
CA MET A 56 0.95 -5.93 6.49
C MET A 56 0.15 -4.87 5.72
N PRO A 57 -1.07 -5.14 5.22
CA PRO A 57 -1.87 -4.11 4.56
C PRO A 57 -2.11 -2.88 5.44
N GLN A 58 -2.39 -3.07 6.74
CA GLN A 58 -2.66 -1.97 7.67
C GLN A 58 -1.37 -1.22 8.01
N MET A 59 -0.24 -1.91 8.08
CA MET A 59 1.06 -1.26 8.20
C MET A 59 1.38 -0.40 6.96
N VAL A 60 1.03 -0.84 5.75
CA VAL A 60 1.13 0.01 4.54
C VAL A 60 0.26 1.24 4.64
N TYR A 61 -0.99 1.09 5.08
CA TYR A 61 -1.88 2.22 5.32
C TYR A 61 -1.29 3.19 6.34
N HIS A 62 -0.73 2.68 7.45
CA HIS A 62 -0.03 3.50 8.44
C HIS A 62 1.15 4.26 7.83
N MET A 63 2.01 3.60 7.06
CA MET A 63 3.15 4.24 6.40
C MET A 63 2.69 5.41 5.51
N LEU A 64 1.67 5.17 4.68
CA LEU A 64 1.10 6.20 3.79
C LEU A 64 0.49 7.36 4.57
N LYS A 65 -0.29 7.05 5.62
CA LYS A 65 -0.87 8.03 6.54
C LYS A 65 0.20 8.94 7.12
N THR A 66 1.31 8.35 7.54
CA THR A 66 2.37 9.05 8.27
C THR A 66 3.21 9.94 7.34
N VAL A 67 3.58 9.48 6.14
CA VAL A 67 4.46 10.27 5.25
C VAL A 67 3.69 11.25 4.36
N VAL A 68 2.49 10.87 3.89
CA VAL A 68 1.68 11.72 3.00
C VAL A 68 0.80 12.68 3.80
N GLY A 69 0.23 12.21 4.92
CA GLY A 69 -0.83 12.91 5.61
C GLY A 69 -2.21 12.68 4.95
N PHE A 70 -3.27 12.78 5.73
CA PHE A 70 -4.65 12.63 5.23
C PHE A 70 -5.44 13.90 5.52
N THR A 71 -5.43 14.83 4.58
CA THR A 71 -6.48 15.87 4.55
C THR A 71 -7.59 15.50 3.56
N ASP A 72 -7.28 14.81 2.45
CA ASP A 72 -8.25 14.58 1.37
C ASP A 72 -8.28 13.16 0.75
N MET A 73 -7.61 12.14 1.32
CA MET A 73 -7.63 10.79 0.73
C MET A 73 -8.89 10.00 1.08
N ASN A 74 -9.52 9.40 0.05
CA ASN A 74 -10.60 8.44 0.24
C ASN A 74 -10.03 7.09 0.73
N ILE A 75 -10.29 6.77 2.01
CA ILE A 75 -9.82 5.54 2.65
C ILE A 75 -10.25 4.31 1.84
N GLY A 76 -11.50 4.23 1.38
CA GLY A 76 -12.00 3.10 0.61
C GLY A 76 -11.20 2.83 -0.67
N LEU A 77 -10.83 3.89 -1.39
CA LEU A 77 -9.97 3.76 -2.58
C LEU A 77 -8.55 3.30 -2.21
N LEU A 78 -8.02 3.77 -1.07
CA LEU A 78 -6.71 3.37 -0.63
C LEU A 78 -6.66 1.90 -0.18
N VAL A 79 -7.70 1.45 0.52
CA VAL A 79 -7.86 0.03 0.91
C VAL A 79 -7.97 -0.86 -0.32
N ASP A 80 -8.80 -0.48 -1.29
CA ASP A 80 -8.94 -1.22 -2.55
C ASP A 80 -7.58 -1.29 -3.29
N PHE A 81 -6.84 -0.19 -3.36
CA PHE A 81 -5.50 -0.14 -3.93
C PHE A 81 -4.53 -1.11 -3.22
N ILE A 82 -4.39 -1.01 -1.89
CA ILE A 82 -3.44 -1.83 -1.12
C ILE A 82 -3.76 -3.32 -1.30
N LEU A 83 -5.03 -3.71 -1.17
CA LEU A 83 -5.44 -5.11 -1.30
C LEU A 83 -5.30 -5.62 -2.74
N THR A 84 -5.55 -4.77 -3.74
CA THR A 84 -5.33 -5.11 -5.16
C THR A 84 -3.85 -5.36 -5.43
N VAL A 85 -2.96 -4.48 -4.95
CA VAL A 85 -1.50 -4.66 -5.09
C VAL A 85 -1.06 -5.96 -4.43
N ARG A 86 -1.46 -6.22 -3.18
CA ARG A 86 -1.16 -7.48 -2.47
C ARG A 86 -1.57 -8.71 -3.29
N LYS A 87 -2.79 -8.71 -3.83
CA LYS A 87 -3.33 -9.82 -4.63
C LYS A 87 -2.58 -10.03 -5.95
N CYS A 88 -1.99 -8.98 -6.51
CA CYS A 88 -1.26 -9.05 -7.77
C CYS A 88 0.17 -9.64 -7.60
N TYR A 89 0.72 -9.67 -6.39
CA TYR A 89 1.95 -10.39 -6.11
C TYR A 89 1.73 -11.90 -6.05
N ARG A 90 2.61 -12.65 -6.71
CA ARG A 90 2.58 -14.12 -6.76
C ARG A 90 3.47 -14.71 -5.66
N PRO A 91 3.29 -15.99 -5.28
CA PRO A 91 4.18 -16.68 -4.36
C PRO A 91 5.50 -17.09 -5.06
N ASN A 92 6.20 -16.11 -5.62
CA ASN A 92 7.53 -16.29 -6.19
C ASN A 92 8.56 -16.04 -5.08
N PRO A 93 9.52 -16.96 -4.82
CA PRO A 93 10.58 -16.72 -3.85
C PRO A 93 11.23 -15.36 -4.07
N TYR A 94 11.40 -14.60 -2.98
CA TYR A 94 11.93 -13.23 -2.95
C TYR A 94 11.08 -12.17 -3.69
N HIS A 95 10.48 -12.42 -4.84
CA HIS A 95 9.67 -11.42 -5.56
C HIS A 95 8.17 -11.55 -5.25
N ASN A 96 7.83 -11.49 -3.96
CA ASN A 96 6.48 -11.62 -3.43
C ASN A 96 6.02 -10.32 -2.72
N TRP A 97 4.83 -10.37 -2.14
CA TRP A 97 4.25 -9.25 -1.40
C TRP A 97 5.12 -8.79 -0.22
N GLU A 98 5.73 -9.72 0.52
CA GLU A 98 6.61 -9.42 1.66
C GLU A 98 7.81 -8.57 1.22
N HIS A 99 8.44 -8.90 0.10
CA HIS A 99 9.52 -8.08 -0.44
C HIS A 99 9.06 -6.68 -0.86
N ALA A 100 7.93 -6.58 -1.54
CA ALA A 100 7.35 -5.28 -1.91
C ALA A 100 7.04 -4.41 -0.69
N PHE A 101 6.52 -5.05 0.37
CA PHE A 101 6.28 -4.42 1.66
C PHE A 101 7.59 -3.90 2.28
N ASN A 102 8.63 -4.73 2.39
CA ASN A 102 9.91 -4.34 2.97
C ASN A 102 10.62 -3.23 2.16
N VAL A 103 10.53 -3.25 0.83
CA VAL A 103 11.01 -2.15 -0.04
C VAL A 103 10.26 -0.85 0.27
N SER A 104 8.94 -0.92 0.42
CA SER A 104 8.10 0.23 0.75
C SER A 104 8.39 0.76 2.16
N HIS A 105 8.66 -0.13 3.11
CA HIS A 105 9.04 0.20 4.49
C HIS A 105 10.40 0.89 4.57
N CYS A 106 11.37 0.45 3.77
CA CYS A 106 12.64 1.16 3.61
C CYS A 106 12.42 2.58 3.08
N MET A 107 11.58 2.75 2.04
CA MET A 107 11.24 4.07 1.51
C MET A 107 10.54 4.95 2.54
N TYR A 108 9.56 4.39 3.27
CA TYR A 108 8.89 5.06 4.40
C TYR A 108 9.92 5.61 5.40
N ASN A 109 10.89 4.80 5.80
CA ASN A 109 11.95 5.22 6.73
C ASN A 109 12.83 6.35 6.20
N ILE A 110 13.13 6.35 4.89
CA ILE A 110 13.87 7.44 4.22
C ILE A 110 13.05 8.73 4.26
N LEU A 111 11.78 8.67 3.86
CA LEU A 111 10.89 9.83 3.78
C LEU A 111 10.62 10.43 5.17
N LEU A 112 10.36 9.58 6.17
CA LEU A 112 10.12 9.98 7.56
C LEU A 112 11.26 10.83 8.14
N ARG A 113 12.50 10.50 7.78
CA ARG A 113 13.72 11.15 8.31
C ARG A 113 14.19 12.35 7.51
N ASN A 114 13.75 12.48 6.26
CA ASN A 114 14.23 13.50 5.35
C ASN A 114 13.08 14.36 4.76
N PRO A 115 12.07 14.79 5.55
CA PRO A 115 10.87 15.41 5.00
C PRO A 115 11.14 16.75 4.29
N ALA A 116 12.26 17.41 4.55
CA ALA A 116 12.65 18.66 3.89
C ALA A 116 13.37 18.46 2.55
N LEU A 117 13.78 17.23 2.21
CA LEU A 117 14.49 16.93 0.97
C LEU A 117 13.56 16.53 -0.18
N PHE A 118 12.29 16.25 0.12
CA PHE A 118 11.31 15.80 -0.86
C PHE A 118 10.16 16.79 -0.93
N THR A 119 9.72 17.07 -2.15
CA THR A 119 8.51 17.80 -2.42
C THR A 119 7.29 16.91 -2.18
N GLU A 120 6.12 17.52 -2.08
CA GLU A 120 4.85 16.79 -1.90
C GLU A 120 4.57 15.81 -3.04
N VAL A 121 4.97 16.13 -4.27
CA VAL A 121 4.76 15.23 -5.43
C VAL A 121 5.70 14.02 -5.36
N GLU A 122 6.90 14.19 -4.80
CA GLU A 122 7.86 13.09 -4.62
C GLU A 122 7.47 12.14 -3.48
N VAL A 123 6.69 12.63 -2.51
CA VAL A 123 6.16 11.83 -1.38
C VAL A 123 4.76 11.27 -1.64
N ILE A 124 3.99 11.91 -2.54
CA ILE A 124 2.53 11.81 -2.76
C ILE A 124 1.78 12.91 -1.96
N TYR A 125 0.77 13.50 -2.61
CA TYR A 125 0.19 14.85 -2.49
C TYR A 125 -0.30 15.36 -1.10
N ASN A 126 -0.10 16.68 -0.88
CA ASN A 126 -0.63 17.64 0.12
C ASN A 126 -0.07 17.61 1.56
N ARG A 127 0.98 18.42 1.81
CA ARG A 127 1.47 18.77 3.15
C ARG A 127 1.17 20.24 3.44
N TYR A 128 -0.07 20.56 3.84
CA TYR A 128 -0.33 21.87 4.42
C TYR A 128 0.57 22.10 5.64
N GLN A 129 1.34 23.17 5.56
CA GLN A 129 2.29 23.62 6.55
C GLN A 129 1.68 23.66 7.95
N ILE A 130 2.15 22.79 8.84
CA ILE A 130 2.06 23.03 10.29
C ILE A 130 3.42 23.58 10.69
N ASN A 131 3.50 24.91 10.72
CA ASN A 131 4.57 25.63 11.39
C ASN A 131 4.38 25.45 12.91
N PHE A 132 5.39 24.88 13.58
CA PHE A 132 5.59 25.06 15.02
C PHE A 132 6.55 26.22 15.24
#